data_AF-A0A0T5NZ01-F1
#
_entry.id   AF-A0A0T5NZ01-F1
#
_cell.length_a   1.000
_cell.length_b   1.000
_cell.length_c   1.000
_cell.angle_alpha   90.00
_cell.angle_beta   90.00
_cell.angle_gamma   90.00
#
_symmetry.space_group_name_H-M   'P 1'
#
loop_
_entity.id
_entity.type
_entity.pdbx_description
1 polymer ?
#
loop_
_entity_poly.entity_id
_entity_poly.type
_entity_poly.pdbx_seq_one_letter_code
_entity_poly.pdbx_strand_id
1 'polypeptide(L)'
;MNDSDSSMAWDKSSAEMSQMQGELIRSRDITGGAVYTTNEANDEGEAWEMAEYSEVGSDWNQIGEIEDLVMSQDGKLTGIVVEVGGFLDIGDKHVLLSVKDAKLVPVDDMSYTFVTKFNEEEIEAMNGVDEAFWN
;
A
#
# COMPACT_ATOMS: atom_id res chain seq x y z
N MET A 1 14.63 -34.89 20.96
CA MET A 1 14.41 -33.46 20.66
C MET A 1 13.65 -33.41 19.34
N ASN A 2 12.59 -32.60 19.26
CA ASN A 2 11.71 -32.51 18.09
C ASN A 2 12.24 -31.38 17.20
N ASP A 3 12.88 -31.73 16.09
CA ASP A 3 13.29 -30.79 15.05
C ASP A 3 12.06 -30.41 14.23
N SER A 4 11.16 -29.62 14.83
CA SER A 4 10.18 -28.84 14.08
C SER A 4 10.81 -27.50 13.73
N ASP A 5 11.86 -27.56 12.92
CA ASP A 5 12.36 -26.39 12.23
C ASP A 5 11.39 -26.14 11.07
N SER A 6 10.55 -25.12 11.25
CA SER A 6 9.60 -24.63 10.28
C SER A 6 10.34 -24.19 9.03
N SER A 7 10.55 -25.13 8.10
CA SER A 7 11.04 -24.87 6.76
C SER A 7 10.08 -23.88 6.10
N MET A 8 10.59 -22.67 5.87
CA MET A 8 9.93 -21.58 5.16
C MET A 8 9.27 -22.08 3.87
N ALA A 9 8.12 -21.48 3.57
CA ALA A 9 7.07 -21.88 2.62
C ALA A 9 7.45 -21.99 1.13
N TRP A 10 8.72 -22.22 0.78
CA TRP A 10 9.25 -22.16 -0.58
C TRP A 10 9.48 -23.53 -1.24
N ASP A 11 9.37 -24.64 -0.48
CA ASP A 11 9.35 -26.01 -1.01
C ASP A 11 7.92 -26.55 -1.19
N LYS A 12 6.98 -25.64 -1.53
CA LYS A 12 5.61 -26.02 -1.87
C LYS A 12 5.51 -26.28 -3.36
N SER A 13 4.84 -27.37 -3.74
CA SER A 13 4.61 -27.71 -5.14
C SER A 13 3.80 -26.62 -5.85
N SER A 14 3.89 -26.54 -7.18
CA SER A 14 3.10 -25.59 -7.97
C SER A 14 1.58 -25.72 -7.73
N ALA A 15 1.11 -26.90 -7.33
CA ALA A 15 -0.27 -27.17 -6.98
C ALA A 15 -0.67 -26.57 -5.62
N GLU A 16 0.25 -26.48 -4.67
CA GLU A 16 0.03 -25.84 -3.35
C GLU A 16 0.18 -24.32 -3.45
N MET A 17 1.13 -23.84 -4.26
CA MET A 17 1.24 -22.42 -4.61
C MET A 17 -0.02 -21.90 -5.30
N SER A 18 -0.66 -22.72 -6.15
CA SER A 18 -1.94 -22.40 -6.79
C SER A 18 -3.11 -22.30 -5.79
N GLN A 19 -3.05 -23.00 -4.66
CA GLN A 19 -4.07 -22.90 -3.60
C GLN A 19 -3.86 -21.66 -2.71
N MET A 20 -2.63 -21.17 -2.61
CA MET A 20 -2.27 -19.92 -1.92
C MET A 20 -2.43 -18.67 -2.79
N GLN A 21 -2.87 -18.82 -4.04
CA GLN A 21 -2.99 -17.72 -4.99
C GLN A 21 -3.99 -16.64 -4.54
N GLY A 22 -4.93 -16.96 -3.63
CA GLY A 22 -5.82 -15.99 -2.98
C GLY A 22 -5.31 -15.41 -1.65
N GLU A 23 -4.13 -15.82 -1.18
CA GLU A 23 -3.53 -15.40 0.10
C GLU A 23 -2.29 -14.52 -0.09
N LEU A 24 -1.71 -14.48 -1.29
CA LEU A 24 -0.47 -13.76 -1.60
C LEU A 24 -0.72 -12.64 -2.60
N ILE A 25 -0.18 -11.46 -2.31
CA ILE A 25 -0.24 -10.28 -3.18
C ILE A 25 1.17 -9.99 -3.68
N ARG A 26 1.36 -9.87 -5.00
CA ARG A 26 2.66 -9.54 -5.57
C ARG A 26 2.83 -8.03 -5.53
N SER A 27 4.05 -7.55 -5.35
CA SER A 27 4.33 -6.10 -5.39
C SER A 27 3.84 -5.46 -6.69
N ARG A 28 4.03 -6.14 -7.83
CA ARG A 28 3.57 -5.67 -9.15
C ARG A 28 2.06 -5.52 -9.30
N ASP A 29 1.28 -6.13 -8.41
CA ASP A 29 -0.18 -6.04 -8.39
C ASP A 29 -0.63 -4.77 -7.63
N ILE A 30 0.31 -4.05 -7.02
CA ILE A 30 0.11 -2.84 -6.22
C ILE A 30 0.85 -1.64 -6.83
N THR A 31 2.13 -1.79 -7.15
CA THR A 31 2.99 -0.71 -7.68
C THR A 31 2.49 -0.25 -9.05
N GLY A 32 2.48 1.07 -9.27
CA GLY A 32 1.82 1.73 -10.41
C GLY A 32 0.30 1.88 -10.25
N GLY A 33 -0.25 1.46 -9.10
CA GLY A 33 -1.65 1.65 -8.75
C GLY A 33 -1.90 3.03 -8.15
N ALA A 34 -3.13 3.52 -8.28
CA ALA A 34 -3.54 4.77 -7.63
C ALA A 34 -3.45 4.70 -6.10
N VAL A 35 -3.36 5.84 -5.44
CA VAL A 35 -3.69 6.01 -4.02
C VAL A 35 -4.94 6.87 -3.90
N TYR A 36 -5.88 6.44 -3.06
CA TYR A 36 -7.16 7.12 -2.86
C TYR A 36 -7.28 7.74 -1.47
N THR A 37 -8.17 8.71 -1.37
CA THR A 37 -8.71 9.22 -0.11
C THR A 37 -10.24 9.26 -0.17
N THR A 38 -10.88 9.22 1.00
CA THR A 38 -12.33 9.28 1.12
C THR A 38 -12.78 10.67 1.56
N ASN A 39 -14.07 10.96 1.41
CA ASN A 39 -14.64 12.22 1.91
C ASN A 39 -14.60 12.32 3.46
N GLU A 40 -14.43 11.18 4.16
CA GLU A 40 -14.30 11.09 5.62
C GLU A 40 -12.84 11.20 6.10
N ALA A 41 -11.87 11.42 5.21
CA ALA A 41 -10.45 11.41 5.54
C ALA A 41 -10.06 12.34 6.73
N ASN A 42 -10.82 13.40 6.98
CA ASN A 42 -10.55 14.31 8.10
C ASN A 42 -11.33 13.98 9.40
N ASP A 43 -12.16 12.93 9.41
CA ASP A 43 -12.91 12.49 10.59
C ASP A 43 -12.04 11.53 11.42
N GLU A 44 -11.00 12.09 12.07
CA GLU A 44 -10.08 11.33 12.90
C GLU A 44 -10.80 10.60 14.07
N GLY A 45 -10.57 9.30 14.22
CA GLY A 45 -11.03 8.52 15.37
C GLY A 45 -11.26 7.03 15.10
N GLU A 46 -12.08 6.41 15.96
CA GLU A 46 -12.47 4.99 15.91
C GLU A 46 -13.08 4.58 14.56
N ALA A 47 -13.61 5.54 13.79
CA ALA A 47 -14.21 5.30 12.48
C ALA A 47 -13.18 4.79 11.46
N TRP A 48 -12.02 5.44 11.36
CA TRP A 48 -10.94 4.98 10.48
C TRP A 48 -10.47 3.58 10.88
N GLU A 49 -10.22 3.34 12.16
CA GLU A 49 -9.71 2.05 12.65
C GLU A 49 -10.69 0.90 12.33
N MET A 50 -12.00 1.12 12.51
CA MET A 50 -13.03 0.11 12.22
C MET A 50 -13.46 0.02 10.75
N ALA A 51 -13.03 0.95 9.89
CA ALA A 51 -13.41 0.92 8.48
C ALA A 51 -12.79 -0.29 7.76
N GLU A 52 -13.60 -1.06 7.05
CA GLU A 52 -13.14 -2.16 6.20
C GLU A 52 -13.56 -1.85 4.77
N TYR A 53 -12.64 -1.99 3.82
CA TYR A 53 -12.87 -1.66 2.42
C TYR A 53 -12.71 -2.90 1.55
N SER A 54 -13.79 -3.32 0.90
CA SER A 54 -13.82 -4.50 0.04
C SER A 54 -13.73 -4.18 -1.45
N GLU A 55 -13.80 -2.90 -1.81
CA GLU A 55 -13.69 -2.38 -3.18
C GLU A 55 -13.42 -0.87 -3.14
N VAL A 56 -12.95 -0.31 -4.26
CA VAL A 56 -12.79 1.14 -4.42
C VAL A 56 -14.16 1.81 -4.53
N GLY A 57 -14.40 2.82 -3.67
CA GLY A 57 -15.63 3.59 -3.66
C GLY A 57 -15.75 4.51 -4.88
N SER A 58 -16.96 4.65 -5.42
CA SER A 58 -17.22 5.52 -6.58
C SER A 58 -17.03 7.01 -6.31
N ASP A 59 -17.02 7.40 -5.03
CA ASP A 59 -16.88 8.77 -4.54
C ASP A 59 -15.50 9.06 -3.96
N TRP A 60 -14.54 8.14 -4.12
CA TRP A 60 -13.17 8.32 -3.67
C TRP A 60 -12.39 9.19 -4.64
N ASN A 61 -11.45 9.96 -4.08
CA ASN A 61 -10.59 10.84 -4.86
C ASN A 61 -9.21 10.19 -4.97
N GLN A 62 -8.70 10.04 -6.19
CA GLN A 62 -7.30 9.66 -6.41
C GLN A 62 -6.41 10.86 -6.10
N ILE A 63 -5.32 10.62 -5.35
CA ILE A 63 -4.41 11.67 -4.86
C ILE A 63 -2.93 11.38 -5.12
N GLY A 64 -2.62 10.27 -5.79
CA GLY A 64 -1.26 9.89 -6.12
C GLY A 64 -1.15 8.52 -6.78
N GLU A 65 0.09 8.05 -6.94
CA GLU A 65 0.47 6.74 -7.49
C GLU A 65 1.44 6.03 -6.53
N ILE A 66 1.35 4.70 -6.46
CA ILE A 66 2.18 3.87 -5.58
C ILE A 66 3.47 3.51 -6.31
N GLU A 67 4.60 4.05 -5.87
CA GLU A 67 5.91 3.79 -6.49
C GLU A 67 6.59 2.54 -5.93
N ASP A 68 6.57 2.36 -4.60
CA ASP A 68 7.27 1.25 -3.96
C ASP A 68 6.65 0.83 -2.63
N LEU A 69 7.01 -0.38 -2.19
CA LEU A 69 6.62 -0.96 -0.91
C LEU A 69 7.85 -1.02 0.01
N VAL A 70 7.73 -0.40 1.17
CA VAL A 70 8.81 -0.37 2.16
C VAL A 70 8.58 -1.45 3.20
N MET A 71 9.56 -2.35 3.34
CA MET A 71 9.54 -3.44 4.30
C MET A 71 10.62 -3.27 5.38
N SER A 72 10.34 -3.78 6.57
CA SER A 72 11.35 -3.99 7.61
C SER A 72 12.27 -5.16 7.28
N GLN A 73 13.43 -5.22 7.94
CA GLN A 73 14.41 -6.30 7.75
C GLN A 73 13.88 -7.70 8.11
N ASP A 74 12.87 -7.78 8.99
CA ASP A 74 12.16 -9.02 9.32
C ASP A 74 11.01 -9.33 8.34
N GLY A 75 10.89 -8.58 7.25
CA GLY A 75 10.01 -8.88 6.12
C GLY A 75 8.57 -8.38 6.26
N LYS A 76 8.28 -7.45 7.18
CA LYS A 76 6.93 -6.88 7.34
C LYS A 76 6.79 -5.64 6.48
N LEU A 77 5.65 -5.49 5.81
CA LEU A 77 5.30 -4.22 5.16
C LEU A 77 5.18 -3.14 6.25
N THR A 78 5.95 -2.06 6.11
CA THR A 78 5.96 -0.93 7.03
C THR A 78 5.39 0.34 6.44
N GLY A 79 5.46 0.50 5.12
CA GLY A 79 4.96 1.67 4.44
C GLY A 79 4.94 1.53 2.93
N ILE A 80 4.46 2.58 2.28
CA ILE A 80 4.38 2.72 0.83
C ILE A 80 5.00 4.07 0.43
N VAL A 81 5.73 4.09 -0.67
CA VAL A 81 6.18 5.33 -1.30
C VAL A 81 5.09 5.75 -2.28
N VAL A 82 4.59 6.97 -2.12
CA VAL A 82 3.53 7.55 -2.93
C VAL A 82 4.08 8.76 -3.66
N GLU A 83 3.97 8.75 -4.98
CA GLU A 83 4.17 9.95 -5.78
C GLU A 83 2.91 10.82 -5.70
N VAL A 84 3.09 12.09 -5.30
CA VAL A 84 2.01 13.08 -5.22
C VAL A 84 2.37 14.38 -5.94
N GLY A 85 1.33 14.99 -6.51
CA GLY A 85 1.41 16.28 -7.16
C GLY A 85 2.12 16.26 -8.51
N GLY A 86 2.15 17.42 -9.16
CA GLY A 86 2.86 17.64 -10.42
C GLY A 86 1.96 17.67 -11.67
N PHE A 87 2.54 18.20 -12.75
CA PHE A 87 1.93 18.17 -14.08
C PHE A 87 3.00 17.68 -15.06
N LEU A 88 2.81 16.48 -15.63
CA LEU A 88 3.77 15.83 -16.55
C LEU A 88 5.12 15.52 -15.89
N ASP A 89 5.11 14.91 -14.71
CA ASP A 89 6.29 14.50 -13.93
C ASP A 89 7.20 15.67 -13.49
N ILE A 90 6.66 16.90 -13.54
CA ILE A 90 7.34 18.12 -13.09
C ILE A 90 6.67 18.61 -11.81
N GLY A 91 7.45 18.59 -10.73
CA GLY A 91 7.02 19.05 -9.41
C GLY A 91 6.53 17.91 -8.52
N ASP A 92 6.60 16.69 -9.01
CA ASP A 92 6.23 15.46 -8.33
C ASP A 92 7.13 15.25 -7.12
N LYS A 93 6.53 14.73 -6.07
CA LYS A 93 7.20 14.49 -4.80
C LYS A 93 6.82 13.11 -4.30
N HIS A 94 7.84 12.34 -3.94
CA HIS A 94 7.65 11.08 -3.26
C HIS A 94 7.45 11.29 -1.76
N VAL A 95 6.43 10.65 -1.18
CA VAL A 95 6.14 10.68 0.25
C VAL A 95 6.06 9.26 0.78
N LEU A 96 6.66 9.01 1.95
CA LEU A 96 6.54 7.74 2.63
C LEU A 96 5.31 7.76 3.55
N LEU A 97 4.31 6.94 3.24
CA LEU A 97 3.16 6.69 4.11
C LEU A 97 3.37 5.42 4.92
N SER A 98 3.02 5.47 6.21
CA SER A 98 2.99 4.29 7.07
C SER A 98 1.79 3.42 6.73
N VAL A 99 1.96 2.10 6.74
CA VAL A 99 0.84 1.14 6.53
C VAL A 99 -0.22 1.20 7.64
N LYS A 100 0.02 1.93 8.73
CA LYS A 100 -1.00 2.20 9.76
C LYS A 100 -1.99 3.28 9.34
N ASP A 101 -1.57 4.14 8.41
CA ASP A 101 -2.34 5.28 7.94
C ASP A 101 -2.94 5.02 6.55
N ALA A 102 -2.70 3.83 5.98
CA ALA A 102 -3.20 3.39 4.70
C ALA A 102 -3.73 1.95 4.77
N LYS A 103 -4.85 1.68 4.08
CA LYS A 103 -5.49 0.38 4.02
C LYS A 103 -5.45 -0.16 2.59
N LEU A 104 -5.07 -1.42 2.44
CA LEU A 104 -5.05 -2.09 1.14
C LEU A 104 -6.48 -2.44 0.73
N VAL A 105 -6.82 -2.18 -0.53
CA VAL A 105 -8.17 -2.38 -1.08
C VAL A 105 -8.06 -3.10 -2.42
N PRO A 106 -8.85 -4.14 -2.69
CA PRO A 106 -8.87 -4.75 -4.01
C PRO A 106 -9.50 -3.80 -5.03
N VAL A 107 -8.92 -3.74 -6.23
CA VAL A 107 -9.47 -3.02 -7.38
C VAL A 107 -10.21 -4.00 -8.29
N ASP A 108 -9.62 -5.15 -8.54
CA ASP A 108 -10.19 -6.29 -9.27
C ASP A 108 -9.60 -7.62 -8.77
N ASP A 109 -9.80 -8.70 -9.52
CA ASP A 109 -9.32 -10.04 -9.16
C ASP A 109 -7.78 -10.16 -9.05
N MET A 110 -7.03 -9.21 -9.62
CA MET A 110 -5.57 -9.30 -9.76
C MET A 110 -4.81 -8.07 -9.27
N SER A 111 -5.48 -6.99 -8.92
CA SER A 111 -4.84 -5.71 -8.56
C SER A 111 -5.40 -5.11 -7.28
N TYR A 112 -4.53 -4.37 -6.59
CA TYR A 112 -4.81 -3.76 -5.30
C TYR A 112 -4.31 -2.31 -5.30
N THR A 113 -4.94 -1.49 -4.46
CA THR A 113 -4.62 -0.08 -4.24
C THR A 113 -4.56 0.19 -2.73
N PHE A 114 -4.13 1.40 -2.35
CA PHE A 114 -4.24 1.88 -0.99
C PHE A 114 -5.22 3.06 -0.89
N VAL A 115 -6.03 3.04 0.15
CA VAL A 115 -6.76 4.22 0.63
C VAL A 115 -6.09 4.73 1.88
N THR A 116 -5.93 6.05 2.01
CA THR A 116 -5.29 6.70 3.16
C THR A 116 -6.28 7.59 3.89
N LYS A 117 -6.04 7.78 5.19
CA LYS A 117 -6.79 8.74 6.00
C LYS A 117 -6.40 10.20 5.70
N PHE A 118 -5.31 10.43 4.96
CA PHE A 118 -4.89 11.79 4.63
C PHE A 118 -5.60 12.29 3.38
N ASN A 119 -5.89 13.59 3.34
CA ASN A 119 -6.32 14.26 2.12
C ASN A 119 -5.11 14.69 1.25
N GLU A 120 -5.36 15.13 0.02
CA GLU A 120 -4.32 15.55 -0.94
C GLU A 120 -3.40 16.63 -0.38
N GLU A 121 -3.96 17.70 0.19
CA GLU A 121 -3.19 18.82 0.74
C GLU A 121 -2.26 18.38 1.88
N GLU A 122 -2.71 17.45 2.72
CA GLU A 122 -1.90 16.92 3.82
C GLU A 122 -0.69 16.14 3.31
N ILE A 123 -0.87 15.28 2.29
CA ILE A 123 0.25 14.51 1.73
C ILE A 123 1.20 15.43 0.95
N GLU A 124 0.69 16.40 0.22
CA GLU A 124 1.49 17.44 -0.43
C GLU A 124 2.29 18.29 0.58
N ALA A 125 1.81 18.43 1.82
CA ALA A 125 2.53 19.10 2.90
C ALA A 125 3.55 18.21 3.64
N MET A 126 3.51 16.88 3.47
CA MET A 126 4.45 15.97 4.12
C MET A 126 5.89 16.14 3.60
N ASN A 127 6.86 15.75 4.42
CA ASN A 127 8.26 15.72 3.99
C ASN A 127 8.43 14.71 2.85
N GLY A 128 9.02 15.16 1.75
CA GLY A 128 9.39 14.27 0.67
C GLY A 128 10.52 13.31 1.07
N VAL A 129 10.53 12.13 0.47
CA VAL A 129 11.67 11.21 0.50
C VAL A 129 12.44 11.36 -0.82
N ASP A 130 13.75 11.57 -0.72
CA ASP A 130 14.63 11.55 -1.89
C ASP A 130 14.92 10.08 -2.25
N GLU A 131 14.89 9.71 -3.52
CA GLU A 131 15.33 8.38 -3.96
C GLU A 131 16.76 8.06 -3.51
N ALA A 132 17.61 9.10 -3.40
CA ALA A 132 18.98 8.97 -2.88
C ALA A 132 19.04 8.57 -1.40
N PHE A 133 17.94 8.68 -0.65
CA PHE A 133 17.83 8.21 0.74
C PHE A 133 18.06 6.71 0.88
N TRP A 134 17.80 5.93 -0.17
CA TRP A 134 17.86 4.47 -0.14
C TRP A 134 19.24 3.88 -0.53
N ASN A 135 20.23 4.72 -0.85
CA ASN A 135 21.58 4.32 -1.28
C ASN A 135 22.61 4.28 -0.14
#